data_AF-A0A969EFY4-F1
#
_entry.id   AF-A0A969EFY4-F1
#
_cell.length_a   1.000
_cell.length_b   1.000
_cell.length_c   1.000
_cell.angle_alpha   90.00
_cell.angle_beta   90.00
_cell.angle_gamma   90.00
#
_symmetry.space_group_name_H-M   'P 1'
#
loop_
_entity.id
_entity.type
_entity.pdbx_description
1 polymer ?
#
loop_
_entity_poly.entity_id
_entity_poly.type
_entity_poly.pdbx_seq_one_letter_code
_entity_poly.pdbx_strand_id
1 'polypeptide(L)'
;MIVNGGLGPTVDDLSQEIAAKAAGVELVLNEPWLAHMEAFFARRSRVMPPNNRKQAMLPVGAEVLDNPVGTACGFAVDIGKARFFFTPGVPRELRRMLDEEIVPRLLKKSGMQTAIYLKRFHSYGIGESRADTLLADVVALAPEGAVKLGFRAHYPQLETKLAVRGRDMDDIRRKLDRVEKEVRKRLGNYIVAEDDRTLEGVVLEALTSRQATLSTVEMFTSGQIAARFAHLPGAERVFRRGIEAAGSWDPAALLLAGPTTVRDLIVEGRQIVRDGQVVTLDMGQLVARQNRMARDLRDAL
;
A
#
# COMPACT_ATOMS: atom_id res chain seq x y z
N MET A 1 15.52 -12.59 20.82
CA MET A 1 16.32 -12.19 19.65
C MET A 1 15.63 -12.68 18.39
N ILE A 2 15.64 -11.92 17.30
CA ILE A 2 15.11 -12.36 16.00
C ILE A 2 16.29 -12.41 15.02
N VAL A 3 16.49 -13.56 14.40
CA VAL A 3 17.51 -13.80 13.38
C VAL A 3 16.80 -14.04 12.05
N ASN A 4 17.14 -13.24 11.05
CA ASN A 4 16.48 -13.26 9.75
C ASN A 4 17.48 -13.71 8.67
N GLY A 5 17.15 -14.79 7.96
CA GLY A 5 17.98 -15.36 6.89
C GLY A 5 18.71 -16.64 7.31
N GLY A 6 19.29 -17.32 6.31
CA GLY A 6 20.07 -18.55 6.50
C GLY A 6 19.24 -19.82 6.73
N LEU A 7 17.96 -19.84 6.30
CA LEU A 7 17.04 -20.99 6.37
C LEU A 7 16.72 -21.60 4.99
N GLY A 8 17.44 -21.15 3.96
CA GLY A 8 17.30 -21.71 2.63
C GLY A 8 17.93 -23.11 2.50
N PRO A 9 17.84 -23.71 1.31
CA PRO A 9 18.38 -25.03 1.03
C PRO A 9 19.85 -25.01 0.55
N THR A 10 20.51 -23.83 0.57
CA THR A 10 21.87 -23.68 0.02
C THR A 10 22.95 -23.98 1.07
N VAL A 11 24.20 -24.11 0.61
CA VAL A 11 25.34 -24.41 1.49
C VAL A 11 25.63 -23.27 2.47
N ASP A 12 25.32 -22.03 2.09
CA ASP A 12 25.55 -20.84 2.91
C ASP A 12 24.44 -20.62 3.95
N ASP A 13 23.34 -21.37 3.86
CA ASP A 13 22.23 -21.33 4.81
C ASP A 13 22.53 -22.17 6.07
N LEU A 14 23.25 -21.58 7.03
CA LEU A 14 23.76 -22.29 8.22
C LEU A 14 22.98 -22.00 9.52
N SER A 15 21.88 -21.23 9.47
CA SER A 15 21.22 -20.74 10.70
C SER A 15 20.67 -21.88 11.57
N GLN A 16 20.14 -22.96 10.98
CA GLN A 16 19.64 -24.13 11.73
C GLN A 16 20.76 -24.86 12.48
N GLU A 17 21.89 -25.11 11.80
CA GLU A 17 23.05 -25.80 12.34
C GLU A 17 23.72 -24.98 13.46
N ILE A 18 23.89 -23.68 13.23
CA ILE A 18 24.48 -22.76 14.22
C ILE A 18 23.56 -22.63 15.44
N ALA A 19 22.23 -22.57 15.23
CA ALA A 19 21.28 -22.53 16.34
C ALA A 19 21.34 -23.79 17.20
N ALA A 20 21.39 -24.98 16.58
CA ALA A 20 21.52 -26.25 17.29
C ALA A 20 22.82 -26.30 18.11
N LYS A 21 23.95 -25.93 17.48
CA LYS A 21 25.26 -25.86 18.15
C LYS A 21 25.27 -24.87 19.31
N ALA A 22 24.69 -23.69 19.14
CA ALA A 22 24.63 -22.66 20.18
C ALA A 22 23.69 -23.07 21.35
N ALA A 23 22.61 -23.77 21.05
CA ALA A 23 21.71 -24.34 22.05
C ALA A 23 22.29 -25.60 22.75
N GLY A 24 23.35 -26.19 22.20
CA GLY A 24 23.95 -27.43 22.72
C GLY A 24 23.08 -28.66 22.49
N VAL A 25 22.28 -28.67 21.42
CA VAL A 25 21.35 -29.76 21.09
C VAL A 25 21.61 -30.29 19.69
N GLU A 26 21.11 -31.49 19.41
CA GLU A 26 21.17 -32.09 18.08
C GLU A 26 20.22 -31.41 17.10
N LEU A 27 20.52 -31.55 15.81
CA LEU A 27 19.65 -31.14 14.72
C LEU A 27 18.88 -32.37 14.23
N VAL A 28 17.56 -32.36 14.34
CA VAL A 28 16.68 -33.49 13.99
C VAL A 28 15.72 -33.12 12.88
N LEU A 29 15.32 -34.11 12.11
CA LEU A 29 14.33 -33.90 11.07
C LEU A 29 12.94 -33.77 11.67
N ASN A 30 12.24 -32.70 11.30
CA ASN A 30 10.82 -32.55 11.57
C ASN A 30 10.00 -33.21 10.45
N GLU A 31 9.62 -34.47 10.65
CA GLU A 31 8.81 -35.24 9.68
C GLU A 31 7.49 -34.55 9.31
N PRO A 32 6.72 -33.95 10.25
CA PRO A 32 5.51 -33.19 9.89
C PRO A 32 5.77 -32.04 8.92
N TRP A 33 6.86 -31.29 9.13
CA TRP A 33 7.22 -30.19 8.24
C TRP A 33 7.75 -30.69 6.91
N LEU A 34 8.51 -31.78 6.89
CA LEU A 34 8.94 -32.40 5.64
C LEU A 34 7.74 -32.80 4.77
N ALA A 35 6.72 -33.44 5.36
CA ALA A 35 5.49 -33.78 4.66
C ALA A 35 4.74 -32.53 4.15
N HIS A 36 4.72 -31.45 4.94
CA HIS A 36 4.18 -30.15 4.50
C HIS A 36 4.92 -29.60 3.28
N MET A 37 6.25 -29.68 3.27
CA MET A 37 7.08 -29.26 2.15
C MET A 37 6.83 -30.12 0.90
N GLU A 38 6.77 -31.45 1.06
CA GLU A 38 6.45 -32.37 -0.03
C GLU A 38 5.09 -32.05 -0.67
N ALA A 39 4.07 -31.81 0.16
CA ALA A 39 2.75 -31.37 -0.30
C ALA A 39 2.80 -30.00 -1.02
N PHE A 40 3.61 -29.06 -0.53
CA PHE A 40 3.80 -27.74 -1.15
C PHE A 40 4.39 -27.84 -2.57
N PHE A 41 5.36 -28.74 -2.78
CA PHE A 41 5.97 -29.02 -4.09
C PHE A 41 4.99 -29.79 -5.00
N ALA A 42 4.32 -30.82 -4.45
CA ALA A 42 3.34 -31.62 -5.19
C ALA A 42 2.17 -30.77 -5.73
N ARG A 43 1.65 -29.82 -4.93
CA ARG A 43 0.61 -28.87 -5.36
C ARG A 43 1.04 -27.99 -6.54
N ARG A 44 2.34 -27.87 -6.80
CA ARG A 44 2.92 -27.13 -7.93
C ARG A 44 3.39 -28.04 -9.05
N SER A 45 3.00 -29.32 -9.02
CA SER A 45 3.42 -30.34 -9.98
C SER A 45 4.95 -30.47 -10.07
N ARG A 46 5.64 -30.31 -8.94
CA ARG A 46 7.10 -30.46 -8.84
C ARG A 46 7.45 -31.52 -7.80
N VAL A 47 8.54 -32.23 -8.04
CA VAL A 47 9.19 -33.09 -7.04
C VAL A 47 10.08 -32.22 -6.17
N MET A 48 10.03 -32.41 -4.85
CA MET A 48 10.90 -31.68 -3.91
C MET A 48 12.36 -32.10 -4.11
N PRO A 49 13.28 -31.15 -4.38
CA PRO A 49 14.70 -31.44 -4.46
C PRO A 49 15.26 -31.98 -3.12
N PRO A 50 16.20 -32.94 -3.11
CA PRO A 50 16.70 -33.52 -1.86
C PRO A 50 17.34 -32.51 -0.89
N ASN A 51 17.98 -31.46 -1.40
CA ASN A 51 18.60 -30.42 -0.58
C ASN A 51 17.56 -29.58 0.21
N ASN A 52 16.30 -29.52 -0.23
CA ASN A 52 15.24 -28.87 0.53
C ASN A 52 14.94 -29.58 1.86
N ARG A 53 15.29 -30.87 2.01
CA ARG A 53 15.15 -31.59 3.29
C ARG A 53 15.85 -30.87 4.45
N LYS A 54 16.95 -30.13 4.18
CA LYS A 54 17.64 -29.29 5.16
C LYS A 54 16.69 -28.30 5.84
N GLN A 55 15.73 -27.74 5.12
CA GLN A 55 14.80 -26.74 5.64
C GLN A 55 13.79 -27.31 6.66
N ALA A 56 13.69 -28.64 6.78
CA ALA A 56 12.92 -29.34 7.80
C ALA A 56 13.79 -29.83 8.99
N MET A 57 15.09 -29.58 8.97
CA MET A 57 16.01 -29.94 10.06
C MET A 57 15.97 -28.86 11.15
N LEU A 58 15.54 -29.21 12.36
CA LEU A 58 15.34 -28.27 13.46
C LEU A 58 16.13 -28.69 14.70
N PRO A 59 16.60 -27.75 15.53
CA PRO A 59 17.17 -28.10 16.83
C PRO A 59 16.17 -28.89 17.68
N VAL A 60 16.64 -29.89 18.42
CA VAL A 60 15.77 -30.62 19.37
C VAL A 60 15.11 -29.64 20.36
N GLY A 61 13.80 -29.77 20.55
CA GLY A 61 13.02 -28.87 21.41
C GLY A 61 12.67 -27.52 20.77
N ALA A 62 13.01 -27.31 19.49
CA ALA A 62 12.55 -26.14 18.75
C ALA A 62 11.03 -26.16 18.57
N GLU A 63 10.42 -25.00 18.77
CA GLU A 63 9.01 -24.76 18.47
C GLU A 63 8.89 -24.31 17.02
N VAL A 64 8.08 -25.00 16.23
CA VAL A 64 7.83 -24.64 14.83
C VAL A 64 7.09 -23.29 14.75
N LEU A 65 7.50 -22.47 13.81
CA LEU A 65 6.80 -21.26 13.36
C LEU A 65 6.32 -21.53 11.94
N ASP A 66 5.01 -21.54 11.74
CA ASP A 66 4.43 -21.83 10.44
C ASP A 66 4.83 -20.77 9.40
N ASN A 67 4.94 -21.20 8.14
CA ASN A 67 5.29 -20.37 6.99
C ASN A 67 4.42 -20.78 5.79
N PRO A 68 3.16 -20.32 5.73
CA PRO A 68 2.22 -20.74 4.69
C PRO A 68 2.57 -20.21 3.29
N VAL A 69 3.51 -19.27 3.18
CA VAL A 69 3.87 -18.56 1.96
C VAL A 69 5.25 -18.94 1.41
N GLY A 70 5.96 -19.86 2.06
CA GLY A 70 7.30 -20.34 1.69
C GLY A 70 7.49 -21.83 2.03
N THR A 71 8.72 -22.33 1.84
CA THR A 71 9.09 -23.72 2.20
C THR A 71 9.97 -23.81 3.44
N ALA A 72 10.70 -22.73 3.75
CA ALA A 72 11.60 -22.69 4.90
C ALA A 72 10.80 -22.69 6.20
N CYS A 73 11.03 -23.70 7.04
CA CYS A 73 10.44 -23.76 8.38
C CYS A 73 11.02 -22.63 9.22
N GLY A 74 10.16 -21.75 9.74
CA GLY A 74 10.58 -20.94 10.86
C GLY A 74 10.65 -21.76 12.14
N PHE A 75 11.48 -21.34 13.08
CA PHE A 75 11.50 -21.99 14.38
C PHE A 75 11.94 -21.06 15.50
N ALA A 76 11.59 -21.42 16.72
CA ALA A 76 12.01 -20.74 17.92
C ALA A 76 12.64 -21.71 18.92
N VAL A 77 13.76 -21.32 19.50
CA VAL A 77 14.54 -22.13 20.45
C VAL A 77 15.11 -21.23 21.54
N ASP A 78 15.25 -21.76 22.75
CA ASP A 78 15.90 -21.05 23.84
C ASP A 78 17.41 -21.31 23.81
N ILE A 79 18.21 -20.24 23.82
CA ILE A 79 19.67 -20.31 23.91
C ILE A 79 20.08 -19.53 25.15
N GLY A 80 20.58 -20.26 26.16
CA GLY A 80 20.78 -19.71 27.49
C GLY A 80 19.47 -19.22 28.12
N LYS A 81 19.40 -17.94 28.48
CA LYS A 81 18.21 -17.31 29.09
C LYS A 81 17.31 -16.58 28.08
N ALA A 82 17.66 -16.60 26.79
CA ALA A 82 16.98 -15.81 25.77
C ALA A 82 16.26 -16.72 24.75
N ARG A 83 15.06 -16.30 24.35
CA ARG A 83 14.31 -16.90 23.24
C ARG A 83 14.81 -16.35 21.92
N PHE A 84 15.17 -17.23 21.00
CA PHE A 84 15.57 -16.91 19.64
C PHE A 84 14.46 -17.33 18.68
N PHE A 85 14.15 -16.46 17.72
CA PHE A 85 13.25 -16.74 16.61
C PHE A 85 14.08 -16.67 15.33
N PHE A 86 14.02 -17.72 14.53
CA PHE A 86 14.69 -17.82 13.24
C PHE A 86 13.63 -17.77 12.14
N THR A 87 13.80 -16.83 11.21
CA THR A 87 12.85 -16.60 10.11
C THR A 87 13.56 -16.62 8.75
N PRO A 88 12.84 -16.96 7.66
CA PRO A 88 13.38 -16.91 6.31
C PRO A 88 13.74 -15.47 5.90
N GLY A 89 14.77 -15.35 5.05
CA GLY A 89 15.28 -14.05 4.54
C GLY A 89 14.29 -13.26 3.68
N VAL A 90 13.26 -13.92 3.15
CA VAL A 90 12.32 -13.33 2.19
C VAL A 90 11.38 -12.36 2.94
N PRO A 91 11.33 -11.06 2.59
CA PRO A 91 10.59 -10.06 3.36
C PRO A 91 9.10 -10.37 3.56
N ARG A 92 8.45 -10.98 2.55
CA ARG A 92 7.04 -11.36 2.64
C ARG A 92 6.80 -12.51 3.62
N GLU A 93 7.72 -13.48 3.68
CA GLU A 93 7.64 -14.62 4.61
C GLU A 93 7.87 -14.13 6.05
N LEU A 94 8.94 -13.35 6.27
CA LEU A 94 9.21 -12.70 7.56
C LEU A 94 7.98 -11.91 8.05
N ARG A 95 7.40 -11.07 7.19
CA ARG A 95 6.28 -10.21 7.58
C ARG A 95 5.09 -11.05 8.07
N ARG A 96 4.77 -12.13 7.34
CA ARG A 96 3.67 -13.03 7.70
C ARG A 96 3.92 -13.69 9.04
N MET A 97 5.12 -14.24 9.25
CA MET A 97 5.50 -14.89 10.50
C MET A 97 5.54 -13.93 11.69
N LEU A 98 5.99 -12.69 11.49
CA LEU A 98 5.97 -11.69 12.54
C LEU A 98 4.53 -11.43 13.01
N ASP A 99 3.63 -11.19 12.05
CA ASP A 99 2.24 -10.82 12.33
C ASP A 99 1.43 -11.99 12.93
N GLU A 100 1.63 -13.22 12.45
CA GLU A 100 0.81 -14.39 12.83
C GLU A 100 1.41 -15.25 13.94
N GLU A 101 2.74 -15.41 13.99
CA GLU A 101 3.41 -16.35 14.88
C GLU A 101 4.17 -15.66 16.02
N ILE A 102 5.05 -14.71 15.68
CA ILE A 102 6.05 -14.21 16.64
C ILE A 102 5.45 -13.14 17.57
N VAL A 103 4.81 -12.11 17.01
CA VAL A 103 4.26 -10.99 17.80
C VAL A 103 3.19 -11.47 18.79
N PRO A 104 2.20 -12.30 18.40
CA PRO A 104 1.20 -12.81 19.35
C PRO A 104 1.83 -13.58 20.53
N ARG A 105 2.85 -14.40 20.27
CA ARG A 105 3.57 -15.16 21.32
C ARG A 105 4.35 -14.23 22.26
N LEU A 106 5.00 -13.20 21.74
CA LEU A 106 5.73 -12.20 22.54
C LEU A 106 4.79 -11.35 23.41
N LEU A 107 3.65 -10.94 22.88
CA LEU A 107 2.63 -10.22 23.65
C LEU A 107 2.09 -11.08 24.80
N LYS A 108 1.77 -12.35 24.51
CA LYS A 108 1.33 -13.31 25.53
C LYS A 108 2.38 -13.50 26.64
N LYS A 109 3.67 -13.60 26.27
CA LYS A 109 4.77 -13.78 27.24
C LYS A 109 5.07 -12.53 28.07
N SER A 110 4.98 -11.34 27.49
CA SER A 110 5.34 -10.10 28.19
C SER A 110 4.28 -9.64 29.19
N GLY A 111 3.04 -10.14 29.09
CA GLY A 111 1.91 -9.61 29.86
C GLY A 111 1.57 -8.15 29.51
N MET A 112 2.27 -7.55 28.54
CA MET A 112 1.99 -6.21 28.06
C MET A 112 0.76 -6.27 27.16
N GLN A 113 -0.33 -5.66 27.62
CA GLN A 113 -1.46 -5.29 26.77
C GLN A 113 -1.21 -3.95 26.05
N THR A 114 0.02 -3.43 26.01
CA THR A 114 0.27 -2.13 25.39
C THR A 114 0.07 -2.21 23.88
N ALA A 115 -1.05 -1.69 23.39
CA ALA A 115 -1.28 -1.51 21.97
C ALA A 115 -0.51 -0.27 21.50
N ILE A 116 0.15 -0.40 20.35
CA ILE A 116 0.74 0.72 19.63
C ILE A 116 0.00 0.81 18.30
N TYR A 117 -0.53 2.00 18.01
CA TYR A 117 -1.18 2.28 16.75
C TYR A 117 -0.48 3.44 16.06
N LEU A 118 -0.36 3.33 14.74
CA LEU A 118 0.24 4.35 13.89
C LEU A 118 -0.83 4.83 12.91
N LYS A 119 -1.45 5.97 13.24
CA LYS A 119 -2.37 6.66 12.33
C LYS A 119 -1.56 7.36 11.25
N ARG A 120 -1.95 7.19 9.98
CA ARG A 120 -1.26 7.84 8.85
C ARG A 120 -2.22 8.74 8.07
N PHE A 121 -1.74 9.93 7.71
CA PHE A 121 -2.40 10.83 6.77
C PHE A 121 -1.48 11.03 5.57
N HIS A 122 -1.93 10.62 4.39
CA HIS A 122 -1.22 10.79 3.14
C HIS A 122 -1.66 12.11 2.52
N SER A 123 -0.73 13.06 2.44
CA SER A 123 -0.97 14.40 1.90
C SER A 123 -0.24 14.61 0.58
N TYR A 124 -0.75 15.49 -0.26
CA TYR A 124 -0.15 15.87 -1.55
C TYR A 124 -0.03 17.39 -1.69
N GLY A 125 1.09 17.87 -2.24
CA GLY A 125 1.30 19.29 -2.55
C GLY A 125 1.65 20.16 -1.34
N ILE A 126 1.97 19.56 -0.19
CA ILE A 126 2.44 20.26 1.01
C ILE A 126 3.82 19.76 1.45
N GLY A 127 4.73 20.69 1.71
CA GLY A 127 6.05 20.41 2.27
C GLY A 127 6.02 20.24 3.79
N GLU A 128 7.01 19.54 4.32
CA GLU A 128 7.12 19.21 5.76
C GLU A 128 7.05 20.45 6.65
N SER A 129 7.86 21.48 6.40
CA SER A 129 7.88 22.69 7.25
C SER A 129 6.53 23.39 7.33
N ARG A 130 5.74 23.36 6.24
CA ARG A 130 4.39 23.94 6.23
C ARG A 130 3.41 23.07 7.00
N ALA A 131 3.50 21.74 6.87
CA ALA A 131 2.66 20.82 7.62
C ALA A 131 2.96 20.90 9.13
N ASP A 132 4.22 20.98 9.51
CA ASP A 132 4.66 21.18 10.89
C ASP A 132 4.07 22.47 11.49
N THR A 133 4.16 23.58 10.76
CA THR A 133 3.56 24.86 11.17
C THR A 133 2.04 24.75 11.35
N LEU A 134 1.33 24.11 10.43
CA LEU A 134 -0.13 23.94 10.52
C LEU A 134 -0.52 23.05 11.70
N LEU A 135 0.26 22.01 11.97
CA LEU A 135 -0.04 21.02 12.99
C LEU A 135 0.57 21.35 14.36
N ALA A 136 1.22 22.51 14.51
CA ALA A 136 1.99 22.95 15.67
C ALA A 136 1.58 22.28 17.00
N ASP A 137 0.68 22.82 17.77
CA ASP A 137 0.23 22.30 19.07
C ASP A 137 -0.67 21.04 19.05
N VAL A 138 -0.87 20.36 17.91
CA VAL A 138 -1.95 19.35 17.78
C VAL A 138 -1.82 18.17 18.75
N VAL A 139 -0.59 17.78 19.10
CA VAL A 139 -0.33 16.69 20.04
C VAL A 139 -0.65 17.05 21.48
N ALA A 140 -0.69 18.35 21.82
CA ALA A 140 -1.08 18.82 23.15
C ALA A 140 -2.58 18.60 23.44
N LEU A 141 -3.38 18.25 22.43
CA LEU A 141 -4.79 17.88 22.58
C LEU A 141 -4.99 16.46 23.16
N ALA A 142 -3.93 15.65 23.21
CA ALA A 142 -3.93 14.33 23.82
C ALA A 142 -3.27 14.36 25.21
N PRO A 143 -3.52 13.35 26.08
CA PRO A 143 -2.80 13.21 27.33
C PRO A 143 -1.28 13.25 27.11
N GLU A 144 -0.56 13.88 28.03
CA GLU A 144 0.86 14.16 27.89
C GLU A 144 1.66 12.88 27.58
N GLY A 145 2.49 12.93 26.54
CA GLY A 145 3.32 11.81 26.09
C GLY A 145 2.58 10.65 25.42
N ALA A 146 1.24 10.71 25.27
CA ALA A 146 0.45 9.61 24.70
C ALA A 146 0.55 9.52 23.17
N VAL A 147 0.78 10.66 22.50
CA VAL A 147 0.80 10.79 21.03
C VAL A 147 2.10 11.44 20.60
N LYS A 148 2.76 10.87 19.59
CA LYS A 148 3.93 11.45 18.94
C LYS A 148 3.62 11.74 17.48
N LEU A 149 3.80 12.98 17.06
CA LEU A 149 3.73 13.42 15.67
C LEU A 149 5.06 13.17 14.98
N GLY A 150 5.02 12.77 13.72
CA GLY A 150 6.20 12.68 12.86
C GLY A 150 5.84 12.78 11.38
N PHE A 151 6.82 13.14 10.58
CA PHE A 151 6.67 13.31 9.14
C PHE A 151 7.59 12.36 8.37
N ARG A 152 7.14 11.91 7.21
CA ARG A 152 7.99 11.29 6.18
C ARG A 152 7.74 12.04 4.88
N ALA A 153 8.68 12.91 4.51
CA ALA A 153 8.61 13.69 3.30
C ALA A 153 9.12 12.90 2.08
N HIS A 154 8.35 12.92 1.00
CA HIS A 154 8.77 12.49 -0.32
C HIS A 154 8.01 13.33 -1.37
N TYR A 155 8.49 14.56 -1.59
CA TYR A 155 7.78 15.54 -2.42
C TYR A 155 7.37 14.95 -3.79
N PRO A 156 6.14 15.20 -4.27
CA PRO A 156 5.09 16.07 -3.71
C PRO A 156 4.23 15.42 -2.61
N GLN A 157 4.53 14.20 -2.19
CA GLN A 157 3.79 13.50 -1.14
C GLN A 157 4.41 13.75 0.24
N LEU A 158 3.55 13.81 1.25
CA LEU A 158 3.95 13.91 2.64
C LEU A 158 3.10 12.95 3.46
N GLU A 159 3.74 12.07 4.21
CA GLU A 159 3.03 11.22 5.17
C GLU A 159 3.18 11.80 6.57
N THR A 160 2.05 12.18 7.17
CA THR A 160 1.96 12.61 8.57
C THR A 160 1.55 11.43 9.43
N LYS A 161 2.29 11.17 10.52
CA LYS A 161 2.13 10.01 11.40
C LYS A 161 1.80 10.43 12.82
N LEU A 162 0.79 9.81 13.42
CA LEU A 162 0.55 9.88 14.86
C LEU A 162 0.80 8.49 15.46
N ALA A 163 1.92 8.35 16.17
CA ALA A 163 2.23 7.14 16.92
C ALA A 163 1.63 7.24 18.33
N VAL A 164 0.75 6.31 18.69
CA VAL A 164 -0.01 6.34 19.93
C VAL A 164 0.15 5.06 20.70
N ARG A 165 0.31 5.18 22.02
CA ARG A 165 0.37 4.04 22.93
C ARG A 165 -0.84 4.04 23.86
N GLY A 166 -1.47 2.88 24.00
CA GLY A 166 -2.62 2.69 24.87
C GLY A 166 -2.68 1.30 25.47
N ARG A 167 -3.61 1.10 26.41
CA ARG A 167 -3.87 -0.21 27.03
C ARG A 167 -4.57 -1.19 26.11
N ASP A 168 -5.28 -0.66 25.12
CA ASP A 168 -6.03 -1.40 24.11
C ASP A 168 -6.39 -0.43 22.97
N MET A 169 -7.06 -0.93 21.93
CA MET A 169 -7.47 -0.12 20.78
C MET A 169 -8.54 0.93 21.13
N ASP A 170 -9.35 0.72 22.15
CA ASP A 170 -10.38 1.68 22.55
C ASP A 170 -9.79 2.87 23.30
N ASP A 171 -8.78 2.62 24.13
CA ASP A 171 -7.94 3.63 24.77
C ASP A 171 -7.19 4.48 23.74
N ILE A 172 -6.64 3.83 22.70
CA ILE A 172 -6.01 4.52 21.58
C ILE A 172 -7.01 5.41 20.85
N ARG A 173 -8.19 4.90 20.49
CA ARG A 173 -9.24 5.67 19.80
C ARG A 173 -9.64 6.92 20.60
N ARG A 174 -9.84 6.78 21.91
CA ARG A 174 -10.17 7.92 22.79
C ARG A 174 -9.07 8.98 22.81
N LYS A 175 -7.79 8.57 22.88
CA LYS A 175 -6.64 9.47 22.86
C LYS A 175 -6.46 10.18 21.51
N LEU A 176 -6.82 9.51 20.42
CA LEU A 176 -6.67 10.03 19.06
C LEU A 176 -7.82 10.93 18.60
N ASP A 177 -9.03 10.74 19.09
CA ASP A 177 -10.24 11.37 18.53
C ASP A 177 -10.10 12.89 18.32
N ARG A 178 -9.64 13.63 19.34
CA ARG A 178 -9.44 15.08 19.24
C ARG A 178 -8.29 15.46 18.31
N VAL A 179 -7.18 14.72 18.37
CA VAL A 179 -5.99 14.98 17.56
C VAL A 179 -6.32 14.77 16.07
N GLU A 180 -6.96 13.65 15.72
CA GLU A 180 -7.31 13.35 14.34
C GLU A 180 -8.29 14.37 13.74
N LYS A 181 -9.30 14.80 14.51
CA LYS A 181 -10.25 15.83 14.07
C LYS A 181 -9.53 17.14 13.75
N GLU A 182 -8.59 17.55 14.61
CA GLU A 182 -7.84 18.78 14.40
C GLU A 182 -6.85 18.65 13.23
N VAL A 183 -6.18 17.50 13.06
CA VAL A 183 -5.36 17.23 11.86
C VAL A 183 -6.20 17.35 10.59
N ARG A 184 -7.37 16.70 10.53
CA ARG A 184 -8.27 16.80 9.36
C ARG A 184 -8.75 18.23 9.12
N LYS A 185 -9.02 18.99 10.18
CA LYS A 185 -9.43 20.40 10.06
C LYS A 185 -8.33 21.28 9.46
N ARG A 186 -7.08 21.11 9.90
CA ARG A 186 -5.95 21.98 9.50
C ARG A 186 -5.27 21.55 8.22
N LEU A 187 -5.24 20.23 7.94
CA LEU A 187 -4.54 19.62 6.81
C LEU A 187 -5.49 19.07 5.74
N GLY A 188 -6.81 19.08 5.97
CA GLY A 188 -7.82 18.37 5.16
C GLY A 188 -7.73 18.61 3.66
N ASN A 189 -7.44 19.84 3.23
CA ASN A 189 -7.32 20.17 1.80
C ASN A 189 -6.15 19.48 1.09
N TYR A 190 -5.19 18.94 1.85
CA TYR A 190 -4.02 18.24 1.33
C TYR A 190 -4.15 16.71 1.45
N ILE A 191 -5.02 16.22 2.34
CA ILE A 191 -5.16 14.79 2.64
C ILE A 191 -5.86 14.10 1.48
N VAL A 192 -5.17 13.15 0.86
CA VAL A 192 -5.68 12.33 -0.25
C VAL A 192 -6.09 10.93 0.18
N ALA A 193 -5.50 10.41 1.26
CA ALA A 193 -5.82 9.09 1.81
C ALA A 193 -5.39 8.99 3.28
N GLU A 194 -5.92 8.00 3.99
CA GLU A 194 -5.56 7.71 5.38
C GLU A 194 -5.17 6.23 5.55
N ASP A 195 -4.26 5.96 6.48
CA ASP A 195 -3.82 4.63 6.90
C ASP A 195 -3.25 3.78 5.77
N ASP A 196 -3.90 2.67 5.42
CA ASP A 196 -3.46 1.75 4.36
C ASP A 196 -4.14 2.04 3.02
N ARG A 197 -4.98 3.10 2.96
CA ARG A 197 -5.63 3.51 1.72
C ARG A 197 -4.63 4.20 0.80
N THR A 198 -4.82 3.99 -0.49
CA THR A 198 -4.11 4.70 -1.56
C THR A 198 -5.01 5.73 -2.23
N LEU A 199 -4.42 6.72 -2.92
CA LEU A 199 -5.16 7.71 -3.71
C LEU A 199 -6.08 7.04 -4.72
N GLU A 200 -5.58 6.01 -5.40
CA GLU A 200 -6.28 5.25 -6.43
C GLU A 200 -7.45 4.47 -5.81
N GLY A 201 -7.24 3.85 -4.65
CA GLY A 201 -8.31 3.16 -3.92
C GLY A 201 -9.43 4.12 -3.52
N VAL A 202 -9.08 5.34 -3.07
CA VAL A 202 -10.05 6.40 -2.78
C VAL A 202 -10.84 6.81 -4.03
N VAL A 203 -10.16 6.99 -5.16
CA VAL A 203 -10.80 7.34 -6.44
C VAL A 203 -11.73 6.22 -6.92
N LEU A 204 -11.30 4.96 -6.88
CA LEU A 204 -12.11 3.80 -7.28
C LEU A 204 -13.36 3.67 -6.43
N GLU A 205 -13.24 3.79 -5.11
CA GLU A 205 -14.40 3.76 -4.19
C GLU A 205 -15.38 4.90 -4.48
N ALA A 206 -14.85 6.13 -4.67
CA ALA A 206 -15.66 7.30 -4.98
C ALA A 206 -16.44 7.16 -6.30
N LEU A 207 -15.84 6.55 -7.32
CA LEU A 207 -16.50 6.27 -8.59
C LEU A 207 -17.51 5.13 -8.47
N THR A 208 -17.16 4.05 -7.76
CA THR A 208 -18.05 2.92 -7.49
C THR A 208 -19.33 3.37 -6.81
N SER A 209 -19.23 4.19 -5.75
CA SER A 209 -20.39 4.73 -5.02
C SER A 209 -21.33 5.58 -5.88
N ARG A 210 -20.81 6.13 -6.99
CA ARG A 210 -21.55 6.95 -7.95
C ARG A 210 -21.98 6.18 -9.20
N GLN A 211 -21.72 4.87 -9.26
CA GLN A 211 -21.90 4.04 -10.46
C GLN A 211 -21.22 4.65 -11.71
N ALA A 212 -20.11 5.36 -11.49
CA ALA A 212 -19.35 6.02 -12.53
C ALA A 212 -18.19 5.14 -13.00
N THR A 213 -17.68 5.44 -14.20
CA THR A 213 -16.58 4.71 -14.82
C THR A 213 -15.41 5.64 -15.12
N LEU A 214 -14.20 5.09 -15.20
CA LEU A 214 -12.98 5.81 -15.53
C LEU A 214 -12.39 5.30 -16.85
N SER A 215 -11.92 6.22 -17.69
CA SER A 215 -11.05 5.93 -18.83
C SER A 215 -9.89 6.90 -18.83
N THR A 216 -8.69 6.46 -19.20
CA THR A 216 -7.50 7.31 -19.31
C THR A 216 -7.02 7.40 -20.75
N VAL A 217 -6.49 8.55 -21.13
CA VAL A 217 -5.73 8.76 -22.36
C VAL A 217 -4.41 9.39 -21.96
N GLU A 218 -3.31 8.67 -22.19
CA GLU A 218 -1.99 8.97 -21.65
C GLU A 218 -1.00 9.22 -22.78
N MET A 219 -0.31 10.36 -22.71
CA MET A 219 0.77 10.73 -23.63
C MET A 219 2.11 10.59 -22.92
N PHE A 220 2.45 11.58 -22.09
CA PHE A 220 3.73 11.64 -21.36
C PHE A 220 3.91 10.51 -20.35
N THR A 221 2.83 10.11 -19.67
CA THR A 221 2.89 9.05 -18.65
C THR A 221 2.92 7.65 -19.25
N SER A 222 2.61 7.50 -20.55
CA SER A 222 2.69 6.23 -21.28
C SER A 222 2.14 5.03 -20.51
N GLY A 223 0.91 5.14 -20.01
CA GLY A 223 0.22 4.06 -19.30
C GLY A 223 0.50 3.98 -17.79
N GLN A 224 1.39 4.81 -17.23
CA GLN A 224 1.70 4.77 -15.80
C GLN A 224 0.50 5.13 -14.91
N ILE A 225 -0.44 5.96 -15.37
CA ILE A 225 -1.67 6.24 -14.61
C ILE A 225 -2.57 5.01 -14.64
N ALA A 226 -2.81 4.43 -15.82
CA ALA A 226 -3.59 3.20 -15.98
C ALA A 226 -3.02 2.05 -15.13
N ALA A 227 -1.69 1.88 -15.13
CA ALA A 227 -0.99 0.86 -14.37
C ALA A 227 -1.22 0.98 -12.84
N ARG A 228 -1.41 2.20 -12.33
CA ARG A 228 -1.72 2.44 -10.91
C ARG A 228 -3.13 1.98 -10.53
N PHE A 229 -4.08 1.95 -11.48
CA PHE A 229 -5.46 1.53 -11.24
C PHE A 229 -5.71 0.06 -11.56
N ALA A 230 -5.26 -0.42 -12.72
CA ALA A 230 -5.74 -1.66 -13.32
C ALA A 230 -5.53 -2.93 -12.47
N HIS A 231 -4.49 -2.95 -11.63
CA HIS A 231 -4.16 -4.09 -10.77
C HIS A 231 -4.90 -4.09 -9.42
N LEU A 232 -5.62 -3.01 -9.09
CA LEU A 232 -6.29 -2.87 -7.79
C LEU A 232 -7.58 -3.70 -7.73
N PRO A 233 -7.90 -4.31 -6.58
CA PRO A 233 -9.16 -5.01 -6.41
C PRO A 233 -10.37 -4.11 -6.71
N GLY A 234 -11.31 -4.59 -7.54
CA GLY A 234 -12.51 -3.84 -7.91
C GLY A 234 -12.33 -2.85 -9.07
N ALA A 235 -11.10 -2.67 -9.57
CA ALA A 235 -10.83 -1.80 -10.70
C ALA A 235 -11.61 -2.24 -11.95
N GLU A 236 -11.85 -3.53 -12.16
CA GLU A 236 -12.58 -4.09 -13.31
C GLU A 236 -14.02 -3.58 -13.44
N ARG A 237 -14.61 -3.09 -12.35
CA ARG A 237 -15.97 -2.54 -12.33
C ARG A 237 -16.03 -1.09 -12.80
N VAL A 238 -14.94 -0.35 -12.61
CA VAL A 238 -14.87 1.10 -12.78
C VAL A 238 -13.98 1.48 -13.96
N PHE A 239 -12.78 0.94 -14.03
CA PHE A 239 -11.77 1.25 -15.04
C PHE A 239 -12.08 0.49 -16.33
N ARG A 240 -12.44 1.24 -17.38
CA ARG A 240 -12.91 0.66 -18.65
C ARG A 240 -11.81 0.48 -19.67
N ARG A 241 -10.93 1.48 -19.81
CA ARG A 241 -9.86 1.48 -20.80
C ARG A 241 -8.78 2.50 -20.45
N GLY A 242 -7.55 2.20 -20.85
CA GLY A 242 -6.46 3.15 -21.00
C GLY A 242 -6.05 3.19 -22.46
N ILE A 243 -5.78 4.38 -23.00
CA ILE A 243 -5.22 4.58 -24.34
C ILE A 243 -3.88 5.25 -24.19
N GLU A 244 -2.83 4.65 -24.74
CA GLU A 244 -1.50 5.24 -24.84
C GLU A 244 -1.36 5.87 -26.23
N ALA A 245 -0.93 7.13 -26.28
CA ALA A 245 -0.75 7.83 -27.53
C ALA A 245 0.56 8.64 -27.53
N ALA A 246 1.13 8.85 -28.71
CA ALA A 246 2.29 9.71 -28.91
C ALA A 246 1.86 10.86 -29.84
N GLY A 247 1.47 12.02 -29.30
CA GLY A 247 1.04 13.14 -30.14
C GLY A 247 0.33 14.29 -29.41
N SER A 248 -0.18 15.26 -30.19
CA SER A 248 -0.93 16.41 -29.67
C SER A 248 -2.30 16.00 -29.14
N TRP A 249 -2.66 16.53 -27.98
CA TRP A 249 -3.82 16.10 -27.19
C TRP A 249 -5.17 16.56 -27.76
N ASP A 250 -5.23 17.69 -28.46
CA ASP A 250 -6.49 18.39 -28.76
C ASP A 250 -7.43 17.58 -29.68
N PRO A 251 -7.00 17.05 -30.85
CA PRO A 251 -7.89 16.29 -31.72
C PRO A 251 -8.17 14.89 -31.19
N ALA A 252 -7.16 14.23 -30.61
CA ALA A 252 -7.26 12.86 -30.15
C ALA A 252 -8.12 12.72 -28.90
N ALA A 253 -8.01 13.63 -27.92
CA ALA A 253 -8.80 13.57 -26.70
C ALA A 253 -10.30 13.82 -26.96
N LEU A 254 -10.63 14.77 -27.84
CA LEU A 254 -12.03 15.01 -28.24
C LEU A 254 -12.59 13.87 -29.10
N LEU A 255 -11.79 13.29 -30.00
CA LEU A 255 -12.23 12.16 -30.82
C LEU A 255 -12.45 10.89 -29.99
N LEU A 256 -11.55 10.61 -29.05
CA LEU A 256 -11.55 9.36 -28.28
C LEU A 256 -12.38 9.44 -26.99
N ALA A 257 -12.52 10.64 -26.41
CA ALA A 257 -13.15 10.88 -25.12
C ALA A 257 -13.91 12.22 -25.07
N GLY A 258 -14.49 12.67 -26.19
CA GLY A 258 -15.32 13.86 -26.25
C GLY A 258 -16.71 13.73 -25.60
N PRO A 259 -17.53 14.78 -25.67
CA PRO A 259 -18.84 14.86 -24.98
C PRO A 259 -19.85 13.78 -25.39
N THR A 260 -19.68 13.17 -26.57
CA THR A 260 -20.51 12.05 -27.04
C THR A 260 -20.13 10.71 -26.41
N THR A 261 -18.92 10.62 -25.83
CA THR A 261 -18.35 9.37 -25.31
C THR A 261 -18.28 9.36 -23.78
N VAL A 262 -18.06 10.53 -23.15
CA VAL A 262 -17.92 10.65 -21.69
C VAL A 262 -18.78 11.80 -21.14
N ARG A 263 -19.25 11.64 -19.90
CA ARG A 263 -19.97 12.70 -19.18
C ARG A 263 -19.04 13.85 -18.81
N ASP A 264 -17.84 13.54 -18.33
CA ASP A 264 -16.85 14.52 -17.88
C ASP A 264 -15.49 14.20 -18.52
N LEU A 265 -14.80 15.23 -19.01
CA LEU A 265 -13.44 15.13 -19.56
C LEU A 265 -12.55 16.16 -18.87
N ILE A 266 -11.45 15.69 -18.30
CA ILE A 266 -10.41 16.54 -17.70
C ILE A 266 -9.11 16.31 -18.48
N VAL A 267 -8.51 17.40 -18.96
CA VAL A 267 -7.24 17.40 -19.69
C VAL A 267 -6.27 18.32 -18.97
N GLU A 268 -5.13 17.80 -18.55
CA GLU A 268 -4.08 18.57 -17.84
C GLU A 268 -4.64 19.37 -16.65
N GLY A 269 -5.57 18.77 -15.90
CA GLY A 269 -6.23 19.40 -14.76
C GLY A 269 -7.32 20.42 -15.10
N ARG A 270 -7.57 20.70 -16.39
CA ARG A 270 -8.65 21.56 -16.86
C ARG A 270 -9.86 20.72 -17.25
N GLN A 271 -11.03 21.10 -16.77
CA GLN A 271 -12.27 20.45 -17.19
C GLN A 271 -12.66 20.96 -18.58
N ILE A 272 -12.63 20.07 -19.58
CA ILE A 272 -12.98 20.35 -20.97
C ILE A 272 -14.45 20.02 -21.24
N VAL A 273 -14.94 18.90 -20.70
CA VAL A 273 -16.35 18.49 -20.77
C VAL A 273 -16.92 18.39 -19.36
N ARG A 274 -18.12 18.93 -19.15
CA ARG A 274 -18.93 18.78 -17.95
C ARG A 274 -20.36 18.40 -18.35
N ASP A 275 -20.90 17.36 -17.74
CA ASP A 275 -22.27 16.90 -17.98
C ASP A 275 -22.60 16.70 -19.49
N GLY A 276 -21.62 16.19 -20.25
CA GLY A 276 -21.74 15.94 -21.69
C GLY A 276 -21.65 17.20 -22.56
N GLN A 277 -21.24 18.35 -22.01
CA GLN A 277 -21.08 19.60 -22.74
C GLN A 277 -19.65 20.13 -22.66
N VAL A 278 -19.12 20.64 -23.77
CA VAL A 278 -17.81 21.31 -23.78
C VAL A 278 -17.94 22.65 -23.06
N VAL A 279 -17.12 22.87 -22.02
CA VAL A 279 -17.18 24.07 -21.17
C VAL A 279 -16.04 25.06 -21.43
N THR A 280 -15.03 24.66 -22.19
CA THR A 280 -13.90 25.53 -22.55
C THR A 280 -14.11 26.33 -23.84
N LEU A 281 -15.19 26.07 -24.56
CA LEU A 281 -15.56 26.79 -25.78
C LEU A 281 -16.86 27.55 -25.56
N ASP A 282 -16.84 28.86 -25.77
CA ASP A 282 -18.05 29.65 -25.91
C ASP A 282 -18.65 29.38 -27.29
N MET A 283 -19.56 28.41 -27.34
CA MET A 283 -20.26 28.01 -28.57
C MET A 283 -21.03 29.19 -29.20
N GLY A 284 -21.56 30.11 -28.39
CA GLY A 284 -22.27 31.28 -28.89
C GLY A 284 -21.35 32.22 -29.65
N GLN A 285 -20.19 32.52 -29.08
CA GLN A 285 -19.16 33.33 -29.76
C GLN A 285 -18.60 32.63 -31.00
N LEU A 286 -18.35 31.32 -30.92
CA LEU A 286 -17.81 30.56 -32.05
C LEU A 286 -18.78 30.54 -33.22
N VAL A 287 -20.06 30.26 -32.98
CA VAL A 287 -21.11 30.30 -34.00
C VAL A 287 -21.28 31.70 -34.57
N ALA A 288 -21.26 32.75 -33.72
CA ALA A 288 -21.32 34.13 -34.18
C ALA A 288 -20.13 34.50 -35.09
N ARG A 289 -18.92 34.02 -34.77
CA ARG A 289 -17.72 34.22 -35.59
C ARG A 289 -17.81 33.48 -36.92
N GLN A 290 -18.23 32.21 -36.92
CA GLN A 290 -18.42 31.42 -38.14
C GLN A 290 -19.50 32.04 -39.05
N ASN A 291 -20.61 32.49 -38.47
CA ASN A 291 -21.67 33.18 -39.22
C ASN A 291 -21.19 34.51 -39.82
N ARG A 292 -20.30 35.25 -39.14
CA ARG A 292 -19.67 36.45 -39.73
C ARG A 292 -18.79 36.07 -40.92
N MET A 293 -17.85 35.13 -40.75
CA MET A 293 -16.96 34.69 -41.82
C MET A 293 -17.72 34.16 -43.04
N ALA A 294 -18.82 33.43 -42.84
CA ALA A 294 -19.67 32.95 -43.92
C ALA A 294 -20.38 34.08 -44.68
N ARG A 295 -20.83 35.14 -43.98
CA ARG A 295 -21.40 36.34 -44.61
C ARG A 295 -20.33 37.10 -45.39
N ASP A 296 -19.16 37.31 -44.78
CA ASP A 296 -18.05 38.03 -45.41
C ASP A 296 -17.59 37.31 -46.69
N LEU A 297 -17.54 35.97 -46.68
CA LEU A 297 -17.20 35.17 -47.86
C LEU A 297 -18.28 35.26 -48.95
N ARG A 298 -19.56 35.25 -48.56
CA ARG A 298 -20.69 35.40 -49.50
C ARG A 298 -20.70 36.78 -50.13
N ASP A 299 -20.40 37.82 -49.36
CA ASP A 299 -20.42 39.21 -49.83
C ASP A 299 -19.16 39.55 -50.68
N ALA A 300 -18.13 38.69 -50.66
CA ALA A 300 -16.92 38.78 -51.47
C ALA A 300 -16.96 38.00 -52.81
N LEU A 301 -18.00 37.18 -53.03
CA LEU A 301 -18.25 36.40 -54.26
C LEU A 301 -19.28 37.10 -55.15
#